data_AF-A0A659UKH4-F1
#
_entry.id   AF-A0A659UKH4-F1
#
_cell.length_a   1.000
_cell.length_b   1.000
_cell.length_c   1.000
_cell.angle_alpha   90.00
_cell.angle_beta   90.00
_cell.angle_gamma   90.00
#
_symmetry.space_group_name_H-M   'P 1'
#
loop_
_entity.id
_entity.type
_entity.pdbx_description
1 polymer ?
#
loop_
_entity_poly.entity_id
_entity_poly.type
_entity_poly.pdbx_seq_one_letter_code
_entity_poly.pdbx_strand_id
1 'polypeptide(L)'
;AKSTIPHFYLTLDCELDALLALRTQLNAAAPMKKTDKGEVPAYKLSVNDMVIKAMAMALMAVPDANASWTDSAMVKHKHADVGVAVSIPGGLITPIIRHADEKTLSVISNEMKDLASRARSRKLKPE
;
A
#
# COMPACT_ATOMS: atom_id res chain seq x y z
N ALA A 1 -13.43 11.99 -13.28
CA ALA A 1 -13.93 11.30 -12.08
C ALA A 1 -15.16 11.99 -11.49
N LYS A 2 -15.06 13.23 -10.96
CA LYS A 2 -16.21 13.88 -10.28
C LYS A 2 -17.45 14.14 -11.14
N SER A 3 -17.32 14.23 -12.47
CA SER A 3 -18.45 14.43 -13.39
C SER A 3 -19.16 13.14 -13.80
N THR A 4 -18.48 11.98 -13.70
CA THR A 4 -18.96 10.71 -14.26
C THR A 4 -19.26 9.65 -13.21
N ILE A 5 -18.78 9.84 -11.97
CA ILE A 5 -18.97 8.90 -10.86
C ILE A 5 -19.80 9.61 -9.79
N PRO A 6 -20.96 9.07 -9.37
CA PRO A 6 -21.72 9.60 -8.24
C PRO A 6 -21.01 9.23 -6.94
N HIS A 7 -20.42 10.22 -6.26
CA HIS A 7 -19.66 10.00 -5.04
C HIS A 7 -20.54 10.18 -3.81
N PHE A 8 -20.33 9.33 -2.81
CA PHE A 8 -20.79 9.53 -1.44
C PHE A 8 -19.66 9.17 -0.48
N TYR A 9 -19.77 9.62 0.78
CA TYR A 9 -18.72 9.46 1.78
C TYR A 9 -19.21 8.61 2.93
N LEU A 10 -18.36 7.71 3.39
CA LEU A 10 -18.52 6.95 4.62
C LEU A 10 -17.32 7.24 5.52
N THR A 11 -17.54 7.24 6.83
CA THR A 11 -16.48 7.50 7.82
C THR A 11 -16.69 6.56 8.99
N LEU A 12 -15.58 6.06 9.51
CA LEU A 12 -15.52 5.27 10.74
C LEU A 12 -14.22 5.58 11.48
N ASP A 13 -14.23 5.39 12.79
CA ASP A 13 -13.05 5.49 13.62
C ASP A 13 -12.46 4.10 13.86
N CYS A 14 -11.14 3.97 13.75
CA CYS A 14 -10.41 2.72 13.96
C CYS A 14 -9.41 2.90 15.11
N GLU A 15 -9.49 2.03 16.12
CA GLU A 15 -8.46 1.94 17.15
C GLU A 15 -7.20 1.27 16.61
N LEU A 16 -6.02 1.86 16.87
CA LEU A 16 -4.74 1.42 16.34
C LEU A 16 -3.76 0.94 17.41
N ASP A 17 -4.07 1.02 18.72
CA ASP A 17 -3.16 0.60 19.80
C ASP A 17 -2.51 -0.78 19.56
N ALA A 18 -3.33 -1.80 19.29
CA ALA A 18 -2.84 -3.16 19.04
C ALA A 18 -1.98 -3.25 17.78
N LEU A 19 -2.32 -2.50 16.73
CA LEU A 19 -1.54 -2.42 15.50
C LEU A 19 -0.18 -1.76 15.76
N LEU A 20 -0.13 -0.69 16.55
CA LEU A 20 1.10 0.02 16.90
C LEU A 20 2.03 -0.85 17.78
N ALA A 21 1.45 -1.60 18.72
CA ALA A 21 2.18 -2.57 19.54
C ALA A 21 2.79 -3.68 18.68
N LEU A 22 1.98 -4.30 17.80
CA LEU A 22 2.43 -5.35 16.89
C LEU A 22 3.53 -4.84 15.94
N ARG A 23 3.37 -3.64 15.37
CA ARG A 23 4.39 -3.03 14.51
C ARG A 23 5.74 -2.89 15.23
N THR A 24 5.70 -2.53 16.51
CA THR A 24 6.90 -2.37 17.33
C THR A 24 7.59 -3.71 17.55
N GLN A 25 6.83 -4.75 17.89
CA GLN A 25 7.34 -6.11 18.05
C GLN A 25 7.95 -6.65 16.75
N LEU A 26 7.25 -6.51 15.62
CA LEU A 26 7.71 -7.01 14.32
C LEU A 26 8.97 -6.30 13.81
N ASN A 27 9.10 -5.00 14.10
CA ASN A 27 10.30 -4.24 13.76
C ASN A 27 11.49 -4.58 14.66
N ALA A 28 11.25 -4.88 15.94
CA ALA A 28 12.30 -5.34 16.86
C ALA A 28 12.80 -6.75 16.51
N ALA A 29 11.91 -7.61 16.00
CA ALA A 29 12.23 -8.97 15.55
C ALA A 29 12.77 -9.04 14.11
N ALA A 30 12.90 -7.91 13.41
CA ALA A 30 13.33 -7.89 12.02
C ALA A 30 14.78 -8.43 11.90
N PRO A 31 15.03 -9.45 11.05
CA PRO A 31 16.38 -9.97 10.84
C PRO A 31 17.34 -8.88 10.36
N MET A 32 18.57 -8.90 10.85
CA MET A 32 19.61 -7.95 10.41
C MET A 32 20.29 -8.47 9.13
N LYS A 33 20.46 -7.59 8.15
CA LYS A 33 21.16 -7.86 6.89
C LYS A 33 22.44 -7.03 6.83
N LYS A 34 23.57 -7.69 6.53
CA LYS A 34 24.83 -7.00 6.26
C LYS A 34 24.79 -6.31 4.91
N THR A 35 25.18 -5.04 4.89
CA THR A 35 25.34 -4.22 3.70
C THR A 35 26.71 -3.55 3.74
N ASP A 36 27.15 -2.96 2.63
CA ASP A 36 28.41 -2.21 2.54
C ASP A 36 28.49 -1.02 3.52
N LYS A 37 27.35 -0.61 4.08
CA LYS A 37 27.21 0.50 5.02
C LYS A 37 26.97 0.04 6.47
N GLY A 38 27.08 -1.25 6.76
CA GLY A 38 26.84 -1.84 8.08
C GLY A 38 25.63 -2.79 8.13
N GLU A 39 25.22 -3.16 9.34
CA GLU A 39 24.05 -4.01 9.58
C GLU A 39 22.77 -3.17 9.63
N VAL A 40 21.80 -3.50 8.78
CA VAL A 40 20.50 -2.83 8.72
C VAL A 40 19.37 -3.87 8.83
N PRO A 41 18.22 -3.53 9.42
CA PRO A 41 17.06 -4.41 9.41
C PRO A 41 16.64 -4.78 7.98
N ALA A 42 16.26 -6.04 7.76
CA ALA A 42 15.80 -6.55 6.46
C ALA A 42 14.52 -5.84 5.96
N TYR A 43 13.74 -5.28 6.88
CA TYR A 43 12.59 -4.42 6.62
C TYR A 43 12.38 -3.46 7.79
N LYS A 44 11.59 -2.40 7.57
CA LYS A 44 11.13 -1.49 8.63
C LYS A 44 9.68 -1.10 8.35
N LEU A 45 8.75 -1.81 8.99
CA LEU A 45 7.32 -1.64 8.82
C LEU A 45 6.85 -0.28 9.31
N SER A 46 6.06 0.40 8.47
CA SER A 46 5.29 1.57 8.80
C SER A 46 3.82 1.22 9.07
N VAL A 47 3.04 2.17 9.62
CA VAL A 47 1.57 1.98 9.71
C VAL A 47 0.98 1.81 8.31
N ASN A 48 1.49 2.58 7.33
CA ASN A 48 1.00 2.56 5.97
C ASN A 48 1.13 1.17 5.33
N ASP A 49 2.23 0.45 5.58
CA ASP A 49 2.43 -0.91 5.05
C ASP A 49 1.38 -1.89 5.59
N MET A 50 1.00 -1.74 6.86
CA MET A 50 -0.04 -2.54 7.49
C MET A 50 -1.44 -2.17 6.96
N VAL A 51 -1.70 -0.88 6.73
CA VAL A 51 -2.96 -0.40 6.11
C VAL A 51 -3.08 -0.90 4.67
N ILE A 52 -2.01 -0.87 3.88
CA ILE A 52 -1.99 -1.43 2.52
C ILE A 52 -2.38 -2.90 2.55
N LYS A 53 -1.76 -3.69 3.44
CA LYS A 53 -2.07 -5.12 3.57
C LYS A 53 -3.51 -5.36 4.01
N ALA A 54 -3.99 -4.61 5.01
CA ALA A 54 -5.35 -4.72 5.50
C ALA A 54 -6.38 -4.36 4.41
N MET A 55 -6.14 -3.29 3.66
CA MET A 55 -6.99 -2.88 2.55
C MET A 55 -7.01 -3.93 1.44
N ALA A 56 -5.86 -4.49 1.07
CA ALA A 56 -5.79 -5.55 0.07
C ALA A 56 -6.61 -6.78 0.51
N MET A 57 -6.48 -7.20 1.77
CA MET A 57 -7.30 -8.30 2.31
C MET A 57 -8.79 -7.97 2.33
N ALA A 58 -9.17 -6.74 2.70
CA ALA A 58 -10.56 -6.30 2.71
C ALA A 58 -11.17 -6.30 1.30
N LEU A 59 -10.42 -5.87 0.28
CA LEU A 59 -10.82 -5.91 -1.13
C LEU A 59 -11.04 -7.35 -1.63
N MET A 60 -10.27 -8.31 -1.13
CA MET A 60 -10.50 -9.73 -1.42
C MET A 60 -11.71 -10.30 -0.67
N ALA A 61 -11.96 -9.84 0.56
CA ALA A 61 -13.12 -10.25 1.35
C ALA A 61 -14.45 -9.64 0.84
N VAL A 62 -14.40 -8.47 0.20
CA VAL A 62 -15.55 -7.76 -0.37
C VAL A 62 -15.29 -7.43 -1.85
N PRO A 63 -15.43 -8.41 -2.76
CA PRO A 63 -15.06 -8.23 -4.17
C PRO A 63 -15.84 -7.15 -4.92
N ASP A 64 -17.04 -6.80 -4.46
CA ASP A 64 -17.82 -5.69 -5.03
C ASP A 64 -17.15 -4.32 -4.82
N ALA A 65 -16.30 -4.19 -3.80
CA ALA A 65 -15.46 -3.02 -3.58
C ALA A 65 -14.17 -3.04 -4.43
N ASN A 66 -13.78 -4.21 -4.96
CA ASN A 66 -12.62 -4.39 -5.84
C ASN A 66 -13.04 -4.57 -7.30
N ALA A 67 -13.80 -3.61 -7.83
CA ALA A 67 -14.40 -3.69 -9.15
C ALA A 67 -14.25 -2.40 -9.96
N SER A 68 -14.39 -2.51 -11.27
CA SER A 68 -14.47 -1.38 -12.21
C SER A 68 -15.79 -1.42 -12.95
N TRP A 69 -16.38 -0.23 -13.15
CA TRP A 69 -17.57 -0.07 -13.97
C TRP A 69 -17.15 0.26 -15.41
N THR A 70 -17.63 -0.53 -16.36
CA THR A 70 -17.46 -0.27 -17.80
C THR A 70 -18.82 0.01 -18.42
N ASP A 71 -18.85 0.43 -19.69
CA ASP A 71 -20.12 0.70 -20.39
C ASP A 71 -20.99 -0.55 -20.54
N SER A 72 -20.38 -1.75 -20.51
CA SER A 72 -21.08 -3.02 -20.72
C SER A 72 -21.36 -3.78 -19.43
N ALA A 73 -20.42 -3.80 -18.48
CA ALA A 73 -20.52 -4.60 -17.28
C ALA A 73 -19.63 -4.11 -16.13
N MET A 74 -19.95 -4.59 -14.93
CA MET A 74 -19.05 -4.51 -13.78
C MET A 74 -17.99 -5.61 -13.88
N VAL A 75 -16.71 -5.23 -13.81
CA VAL A 75 -15.57 -6.14 -13.82
C VAL A 75 -15.00 -6.26 -12.42
N LYS A 76 -15.05 -7.45 -11.83
CA LYS A 76 -14.44 -7.74 -10.52
C LYS A 76 -13.00 -8.21 -10.70
N HIS A 77 -12.09 -7.70 -9.88
CA HIS A 77 -10.66 -8.01 -9.97
C HIS A 77 -10.29 -9.18 -9.07
N LYS A 78 -9.47 -10.09 -9.59
CA LYS A 78 -9.02 -11.30 -8.87
C LYS A 78 -7.93 -11.03 -7.83
N HIS A 79 -7.25 -9.90 -7.96
CA HIS A 79 -6.16 -9.48 -7.08
C HIS A 79 -6.40 -8.05 -6.64
N ALA A 80 -5.78 -7.68 -5.52
CA ALA A 80 -5.88 -6.34 -4.97
C ALA A 80 -4.60 -5.56 -5.26
N ASP A 81 -4.67 -4.69 -6.27
CA ASP A 81 -3.64 -3.70 -6.55
C ASP A 81 -3.95 -2.43 -5.75
N VAL A 82 -2.96 -1.96 -4.96
CA VAL A 82 -3.15 -0.81 -4.07
C VAL A 82 -2.33 0.38 -4.57
N GLY A 83 -3.02 1.42 -5.06
CA GLY A 83 -2.43 2.70 -5.38
C GLY A 83 -2.19 3.54 -4.13
N VAL A 84 -0.98 4.06 -3.94
CA VAL A 84 -0.62 4.88 -2.78
C VAL A 84 -0.25 6.27 -3.25
N ALA A 85 -1.02 7.27 -2.83
CA ALA A 85 -0.76 8.67 -3.18
C ALA A 85 0.46 9.21 -2.42
N VAL A 86 1.53 9.53 -3.14
CA VAL A 86 2.77 10.08 -2.60
C VAL A 86 2.93 11.54 -3.03
N SER A 87 2.98 12.44 -2.06
CA SER A 87 3.25 13.86 -2.30
C SER A 87 4.73 14.10 -2.63
N ILE A 88 4.98 14.91 -3.65
CA ILE A 88 6.31 15.30 -4.11
C ILE A 88 6.37 16.81 -4.37
N PRO A 89 7.56 17.43 -4.40
CA PRO A 89 7.67 18.84 -4.78
C PRO A 89 7.08 19.09 -6.17
N GLY A 90 5.99 19.87 -6.21
CA GLY A 90 5.27 20.25 -7.42
C GLY A 90 4.13 19.33 -7.86
N GLY A 91 3.74 18.33 -7.04
CA GLY A 91 2.56 17.52 -7.37
C GLY A 91 2.37 16.27 -6.53
N LEU A 92 1.60 15.34 -7.09
CA LEU A 92 1.27 14.06 -6.51
C LEU A 92 1.61 12.96 -7.52
N ILE A 93 2.18 11.86 -7.04
CA ILE A 93 2.40 10.66 -7.85
C ILE A 93 1.83 9.45 -7.12
N THR A 94 1.28 8.50 -7.86
CA THR A 94 0.57 7.35 -7.30
C THR A 94 1.24 6.05 -7.74
N PRO A 95 2.32 5.61 -7.07
CA PRO A 95 2.83 4.26 -7.24
C PRO A 95 1.78 3.21 -6.87
N ILE A 96 1.89 2.02 -7.48
CA ILE A 96 0.97 0.90 -7.28
C ILE A 96 1.75 -0.27 -6.68
N ILE A 97 1.27 -0.79 -5.54
CA ILE A 97 1.69 -2.09 -5.03
C ILE A 97 0.80 -3.14 -5.67
N ARG A 98 1.32 -3.83 -6.70
CA ARG A 98 0.61 -4.88 -7.43
C ARG A 98 0.44 -6.13 -6.56
N HIS A 99 -0.68 -6.84 -6.67
CA HIS A 99 -0.97 -8.09 -5.94
C HIS A 99 -0.64 -7.98 -4.42
N ALA A 100 -1.09 -6.89 -3.78
CA ALA A 100 -0.82 -6.64 -2.36
C ALA A 100 -1.48 -7.70 -1.44
N ASP A 101 -2.50 -8.39 -1.94
CA ASP A 101 -3.18 -9.51 -1.30
C ASP A 101 -2.25 -10.72 -1.11
N GLU A 102 -1.33 -10.98 -2.03
CA GLU A 102 -0.41 -12.12 -1.98
C GLU A 102 0.89 -11.82 -1.23
N LYS A 103 1.24 -10.53 -1.11
CA LYS A 103 2.52 -10.10 -0.54
C LYS A 103 2.53 -10.12 0.98
N THR A 104 3.69 -10.45 1.55
CA THR A 104 3.94 -10.30 2.99
C THR A 104 4.17 -8.82 3.33
N LEU A 105 4.03 -8.48 4.62
CA LEU A 105 4.27 -7.10 5.10
C LEU A 105 5.69 -6.60 4.79
N SER A 106 6.70 -7.47 4.88
CA SER A 106 8.09 -7.10 4.58
C SER A 106 8.30 -6.77 3.11
N VAL A 107 7.66 -7.53 2.21
CA VAL A 107 7.70 -7.26 0.76
C VAL A 107 7.02 -5.93 0.44
N ILE A 108 5.81 -5.70 0.96
CA ILE A 108 5.07 -4.43 0.80
C ILE A 108 5.91 -3.25 1.30
N SER A 109 6.50 -3.37 2.49
CA SER A 109 7.32 -2.31 3.10
C SER A 109 8.54 -1.94 2.25
N ASN A 110 9.23 -2.95 1.73
CA ASN A 110 10.41 -2.75 0.90
C ASN A 110 10.06 -2.14 -0.46
N GLU A 111 9.00 -2.62 -1.11
CA GLU A 111 8.49 -2.04 -2.37
C GLU A 111 8.01 -0.60 -2.18
N MET A 112 7.22 -0.34 -1.13
CA MET A 112 6.72 1.00 -0.85
C MET A 112 7.86 1.99 -0.58
N LYS A 113 8.91 1.54 0.11
CA LYS A 113 10.11 2.36 0.35
C LYS A 113 10.86 2.68 -0.94
N ASP A 114 11.03 1.71 -1.84
CA ASP A 114 11.64 1.93 -3.15
C ASP A 114 10.79 2.89 -4.01
N LEU A 115 9.50 2.59 -4.15
CA LEU A 115 8.56 3.39 -4.93
C LEU A 115 8.45 4.82 -4.41
N ALA A 116 8.41 5.02 -3.09
CA ALA A 116 8.42 6.35 -2.49
C ALA A 116 9.74 7.10 -2.76
N SER A 117 10.88 6.41 -2.73
CA SER A 117 12.19 7.00 -3.05
C SER A 117 12.28 7.42 -4.52
N ARG A 118 11.83 6.54 -5.44
CA ARG A 118 11.76 6.81 -6.88
C ARG A 118 10.78 7.92 -7.21
N ALA A 119 9.62 7.94 -6.56
CA ALA A 119 8.63 9.00 -6.65
C ALA A 119 9.23 10.37 -6.29
N ARG A 120 9.85 10.48 -5.11
CA ARG A 120 10.47 11.73 -4.64
C ARG A 120 11.64 12.19 -5.51
N SER A 121 12.40 11.25 -6.07
CA SER A 121 13.52 11.55 -6.98
C SER A 121 13.09 11.77 -8.44
N ARG A 122 11.79 11.73 -8.75
CA ARG A 122 11.23 11.81 -10.12
C ARG A 122 11.78 10.74 -11.08
N LYS A 123 12.19 9.60 -10.54
CA LYS A 123 12.69 8.43 -11.28
C LYS A 123 11.68 7.28 -11.32
N LEU A 124 10.42 7.55 -10.96
CA LEU A 124 9.36 6.58 -11.17
C LEU A 124 9.09 6.49 -12.67
N LYS A 125 9.16 5.27 -13.22
CA LYS A 125 8.83 5.06 -14.63
C LYS A 125 7.30 4.94 -14.74
N PRO A 126 6.68 5.45 -15.81
CA PRO A 126 5.33 5.05 -16.15
C PRO A 126 5.37 3.57 -16.51
N GLU A 127 4.66 2.75 -15.74
CA GLU A 127 4.35 1.36 -16.07
C GLU A 127 2.84 1.21 -16.13
#